data_AF-A0A7J7VQH4-F1
#
_entry.id   AF-A0A7J7VQH4-F1
#
_cell.length_a   1.000
_cell.length_b   1.000
_cell.length_c   1.000
_cell.angle_alpha   90.00
_cell.angle_beta   90.00
_cell.angle_gamma   90.00
#
_symmetry.space_group_name_H-M   'P 1'
#
loop_
_entity.id
_entity.type
_entity.pdbx_description
1 polymer ?
#
loop_
_entity_poly.entity_id
_entity_poly.type
_entity_poly.pdbx_seq_one_letter_code
_entity_poly.pdbx_strand_id
1 'polypeptide(L)'
;MSKENPVRTTVYSSTLTGSHPVLQSGKTIKSISYQISTNCSRLQNKVSGKFKRGAQFLTELAPLCKIYCSDGEEYTISSCVRGRLMEVNENILHKPSILQEKPSTEGYIAVVLPKFEESKSITEGLLTQKQYEEVMVKRINATTGTS
;
A
#
# COMPACT_ATOMS: atom_id res chain seq x y z
N MET A 1 36.17 3.50 21.16
CA MET A 1 35.89 2.67 19.97
C MET A 1 34.38 2.60 19.80
N SER A 2 33.81 3.58 19.11
CA SER A 2 32.37 3.73 18.93
C SER A 2 31.90 2.65 17.96
N LYS A 3 31.07 1.71 18.41
CA LYS A 3 30.45 0.73 17.53
C LYS A 3 29.51 1.50 16.59
N GLU A 4 29.94 1.67 15.34
CA GLU A 4 29.11 2.18 14.26
C GLU A 4 27.93 1.22 14.11
N ASN A 5 26.77 1.64 14.63
CA ASN A 5 25.55 0.85 14.53
C ASN A 5 25.15 0.89 13.04
N PRO A 6 25.07 -0.25 12.33
CA PRO A 6 24.77 -0.23 10.91
C PRO A 6 23.42 0.47 10.71
N VAL A 7 23.39 1.48 9.85
CA VAL A 7 22.17 2.23 9.51
C VAL A 7 21.19 1.27 8.83
N ARG A 8 20.35 0.61 9.64
CA ARG A 8 19.28 -0.25 9.12
C ARG A 8 18.24 0.65 8.45
N THR A 9 18.20 0.57 7.12
CA THR A 9 17.19 1.27 6.33
C THR A 9 15.94 0.39 6.30
N THR A 10 14.88 0.82 6.97
CA THR A 10 13.58 0.12 6.94
C THR A 10 12.79 0.57 5.72
N VAL A 11 12.25 -0.39 4.97
CA VAL A 11 11.30 -0.17 3.88
C VAL A 11 9.96 -0.80 4.24
N TYR A 12 8.88 -0.25 3.70
CA TYR A 12 7.52 -0.72 3.95
C TYR A 12 6.90 -1.13 2.62
N SER A 13 6.29 -2.32 2.58
CA SER A 13 5.48 -2.76 1.46
C SER A 13 4.00 -2.45 1.72
N SER A 14 3.32 -1.86 0.75
CA SER A 14 1.88 -1.64 0.79
C SER A 14 1.19 -2.82 0.11
N THR A 15 0.36 -3.54 0.84
CA THR A 15 -0.44 -4.68 0.37
C THR A 15 -1.91 -4.47 0.72
N LEU A 16 -2.80 -5.24 0.08
CA LEU A 16 -4.19 -5.29 0.50
C LEU A 16 -4.34 -6.22 1.70
N THR A 17 -5.11 -5.75 2.68
CA THR A 17 -5.55 -6.60 3.80
C THR A 17 -6.62 -7.58 3.34
N GLY A 18 -6.64 -8.78 3.93
CA GLY A 18 -7.57 -9.85 3.58
C GLY A 18 -9.05 -9.49 3.70
N SER A 19 -9.42 -8.52 4.55
CA SER A 19 -10.80 -8.05 4.70
C SER A 19 -11.17 -6.90 3.76
N HIS A 20 -10.25 -6.44 2.92
CA HIS A 20 -10.53 -5.36 1.97
C HIS A 20 -11.67 -5.79 1.02
N PRO A 21 -12.67 -4.93 0.74
CA PRO A 21 -13.84 -5.31 -0.06
C PRO A 21 -13.49 -5.88 -1.45
N VAL A 22 -12.42 -5.40 -2.07
CA VAL A 22 -11.91 -5.90 -3.35
C VAL A 22 -11.46 -7.38 -3.32
N LEU A 23 -11.15 -7.92 -2.14
CA LEU A 23 -10.75 -9.32 -1.94
C LEU A 23 -11.93 -10.21 -1.51
N GLN A 24 -13.11 -9.63 -1.27
CA GLN A 24 -14.29 -10.40 -0.86
C GLN A 24 -14.82 -11.25 -2.02
N SER A 25 -15.44 -12.38 -1.68
CA SER A 25 -15.98 -13.34 -2.64
C SER A 25 -16.94 -12.67 -3.64
N GLY A 26 -16.75 -12.92 -4.92
CA GLY A 26 -17.61 -12.41 -6.01
C GLY A 26 -17.09 -11.16 -6.70
N LYS A 27 -16.07 -10.48 -6.17
CA LYS A 27 -15.45 -9.33 -6.87
C LYS A 27 -14.38 -9.81 -7.84
N THR A 28 -14.43 -9.29 -9.07
CA THR A 28 -13.42 -9.54 -10.10
C THR A 28 -12.77 -8.23 -10.49
N ILE A 29 -11.46 -8.13 -10.25
CA ILE A 29 -10.67 -6.96 -10.65
C ILE A 29 -10.54 -6.95 -12.17
N LYS A 30 -11.04 -5.89 -12.81
CA LYS A 30 -10.98 -5.70 -14.26
C LYS A 30 -9.67 -5.06 -14.69
N SER A 31 -9.26 -3.99 -13.99
CA SER A 31 -8.05 -3.26 -14.31
C SER A 31 -7.54 -2.46 -13.12
N ILE A 32 -6.25 -2.13 -13.15
CA ILE A 32 -5.60 -1.30 -12.14
C ILE A 32 -4.91 -0.14 -12.86
N SER A 33 -4.93 1.04 -12.26
CA SER A 33 -4.26 2.22 -12.79
C SER A 33 -3.37 2.86 -11.73
N TYR A 34 -2.11 3.08 -12.08
CA TYR A 34 -1.18 3.91 -11.32
C TYR A 34 -1.24 5.40 -11.71
N GLN A 35 -2.17 5.79 -12.60
CA GLN A 35 -2.45 7.18 -12.94
C GLN A 35 -3.33 7.81 -11.86
N ILE A 36 -2.76 8.75 -11.10
CA ILE A 36 -3.44 9.43 -10.00
C ILE A 36 -4.15 10.70 -10.47
N SER A 37 -3.46 11.50 -11.28
CA SER A 37 -3.98 12.73 -11.89
C SER A 37 -3.30 12.93 -13.24
N THR A 38 -3.73 13.90 -14.05
CA THR A 38 -3.18 14.14 -15.39
C THR A 38 -1.65 14.22 -15.42
N ASN A 39 -1.05 14.81 -14.39
CA ASN A 39 0.40 15.03 -14.31
C ASN A 39 1.10 14.13 -13.28
N CYS A 40 0.42 13.11 -12.75
CA CYS A 40 0.97 12.24 -11.71
C CYS A 40 0.64 10.78 -11.99
N SER A 41 1.66 10.04 -12.43
CA SER A 41 1.64 8.58 -12.55
C SER A 41 2.69 7.97 -11.65
N ARG A 42 2.37 6.91 -10.90
CA ARG A 42 3.37 6.21 -10.09
C ARG A 42 4.37 5.41 -10.94
N LEU A 43 4.01 5.08 -12.18
CA LEU A 43 4.91 4.43 -13.15
C LEU A 43 6.04 5.34 -13.63
N GLN A 44 5.86 6.66 -13.53
CA GLN A 44 6.87 7.65 -13.94
C GLN A 44 7.87 7.95 -12.80
N ASN A 45 7.92 7.12 -11.76
CA ASN A 45 8.83 7.28 -10.63
C ASN A 45 10.29 6.97 -11.03
N LYS A 46 11.11 8.00 -11.23
CA LYS A 46 12.51 7.87 -11.68
C LYS A 46 13.50 7.92 -10.51
N VAL A 47 13.34 7.01 -9.55
CA VAL A 47 14.23 6.95 -8.37
C VAL A 47 15.63 6.47 -8.73
N SER A 48 16.66 7.25 -8.37
CA SER A 48 18.06 6.90 -8.67
C SER A 48 19.08 7.40 -7.63
N GLY A 49 20.22 6.71 -7.56
CA GLY A 49 21.39 7.09 -6.75
C GLY A 49 21.21 6.97 -5.23
N LYS A 50 22.28 7.29 -4.49
CA LYS A 50 22.33 7.21 -3.00
C LYS A 50 21.24 8.06 -2.32
N PHE A 51 20.94 9.22 -2.88
CA PHE A 51 19.96 10.18 -2.34
C PHE A 51 18.55 9.98 -2.88
N LYS A 52 18.29 8.89 -3.62
CA LYS A 52 16.97 8.55 -4.18
C LYS A 52 16.36 9.72 -4.96
N ARG A 53 17.18 10.43 -5.76
CA ARG A 53 16.74 11.58 -6.56
C ARG A 53 15.71 11.13 -7.57
N GLY A 54 14.71 11.97 -7.83
CA GLY A 54 13.60 11.66 -8.74
C GLY A 54 12.52 10.75 -8.17
N ALA A 55 12.68 10.25 -6.94
CA ALA A 55 11.61 9.52 -6.25
C ALA A 55 10.44 10.46 -5.93
N GLN A 56 9.23 10.02 -6.22
CA GLN A 56 8.01 10.69 -5.81
C GLN A 56 7.86 10.62 -4.29
N PHE A 57 7.51 11.75 -3.69
CA PHE A 57 7.22 11.80 -2.26
C PHE A 57 5.74 11.49 -2.01
N LEU A 58 5.49 10.61 -1.05
CA LEU A 58 4.17 10.17 -0.61
C LEU A 58 3.91 10.67 0.81
N THR A 59 2.68 11.14 1.03
CA THR A 59 2.09 11.29 2.36
C THR A 59 1.30 10.04 2.70
N GLU A 60 0.86 9.90 3.95
CA GLU A 60 0.05 8.76 4.40
C GLU A 60 -1.23 8.56 3.57
N LEU A 61 -1.87 9.66 3.20
CA LEU A 61 -3.09 9.66 2.38
C LEU A 61 -2.82 9.73 0.87
N ALA A 62 -1.56 9.71 0.44
CA ALA A 62 -1.25 9.81 -0.97
C ALA A 62 -1.75 8.55 -1.70
N PRO A 63 -2.57 8.70 -2.76
CA PRO A 63 -3.05 7.56 -3.54
C PRO A 63 -1.88 6.92 -4.31
N LEU A 64 -1.87 5.59 -4.28
CA LEU A 64 -0.93 4.72 -4.97
C LEU A 64 -1.50 4.25 -6.31
N CYS A 65 -2.69 3.67 -6.28
CA CYS A 65 -3.37 3.18 -7.48
C CYS A 65 -4.90 3.21 -7.31
N LYS A 66 -5.59 3.04 -8.43
CA LYS A 66 -7.02 2.85 -8.53
C LYS A 66 -7.30 1.46 -9.05
N ILE A 67 -8.19 0.73 -8.38
CA ILE A 67 -8.63 -0.60 -8.77
C ILE A 67 -10.06 -0.47 -9.30
N TYR A 68 -10.30 -1.01 -10.49
CA TYR A 68 -11.59 -1.02 -11.15
C TYR A 68 -12.12 -2.45 -11.17
N CYS A 69 -13.30 -2.65 -10.63
CA CYS A 69 -13.97 -3.95 -10.57
C CYS A 69 -14.93 -4.13 -11.75
N SER A 70 -15.26 -5.38 -12.03
CA SER A 70 -16.17 -5.74 -13.13
C SER A 70 -17.63 -5.36 -12.86
N ASP A 71 -17.99 -5.16 -11.59
CA ASP A 71 -19.29 -4.67 -11.13
C ASP A 71 -19.43 -3.13 -11.27
N GLY A 72 -18.38 -2.44 -11.72
CA GLY A 72 -18.35 -0.99 -11.91
C GLY A 72 -17.83 -0.21 -10.72
N GLU A 73 -17.50 -0.85 -9.60
CA GLU A 73 -16.94 -0.17 -8.44
C GLU A 73 -15.46 0.22 -8.62
N GLU A 74 -15.06 1.31 -7.97
CA GLU A 74 -13.68 1.82 -7.94
C GLU A 74 -13.15 1.91 -6.50
N TYR A 75 -11.92 1.44 -6.29
CA TYR A 75 -11.21 1.55 -5.02
C TYR A 75 -9.91 2.33 -5.21
N THR A 76 -9.73 3.39 -4.44
CA THR A 76 -8.43 4.09 -4.36
C THR A 76 -7.62 3.54 -3.20
N ILE A 77 -6.43 3.02 -3.49
CA ILE A 77 -5.51 2.52 -2.48
C ILE A 77 -4.49 3.61 -2.13
N SER A 78 -4.27 3.86 -0.85
CA SER A 78 -3.35 4.90 -0.35
C SER A 78 -2.09 4.29 0.28
N SER A 79 -1.05 5.11 0.43
CA SER A 79 0.27 4.71 0.93
C SER A 79 0.26 4.21 2.38
N CYS A 80 -0.56 4.83 3.24
CA CYS A 80 -0.58 4.68 4.71
C CYS A 80 0.74 5.05 5.42
N VAL A 81 1.81 5.26 4.67
CA VAL A 81 3.14 5.60 5.16
C VAL A 81 3.67 6.79 4.37
N ARG A 82 4.25 7.77 5.07
CA ARG A 82 4.96 8.89 4.48
C ARG A 82 6.38 8.48 4.07
N GLY A 83 6.80 8.81 2.85
CA GLY A 83 8.14 8.46 2.38
C GLY A 83 8.37 8.65 0.89
N ARG A 84 9.50 8.16 0.40
CA ARG A 84 9.83 8.12 -1.02
C ARG A 84 9.33 6.82 -1.62
N LEU A 85 8.62 6.91 -2.74
CA LEU A 85 8.23 5.74 -3.52
C LEU A 85 9.50 5.10 -4.13
N MET A 86 9.78 3.87 -3.72
CA MET A 86 10.92 3.10 -4.22
C MET A 86 10.53 2.27 -5.42
N GLU A 87 9.35 1.68 -5.39
CA GLU A 87 8.91 0.72 -6.40
C GLU A 87 7.39 0.64 -6.44
N VAL A 88 6.83 0.34 -7.61
CA VAL A 88 5.45 -0.13 -7.79
C VAL A 88 5.46 -1.46 -8.52
N ASN A 89 4.51 -2.32 -8.21
CA ASN A 89 4.41 -3.63 -8.84
C ASN A 89 3.69 -3.53 -10.19
N GLU A 90 4.45 -3.39 -11.28
CA GLU A 90 3.88 -3.29 -12.62
C GLU A 90 3.17 -4.58 -13.07
N ASN A 91 3.48 -5.73 -12.46
CA ASN A 91 2.87 -7.02 -12.82
C ASN A 91 1.36 -7.03 -12.57
N ILE A 92 0.86 -6.28 -11.60
CA ILE A 92 -0.59 -6.20 -11.32
C ILE A 92 -1.36 -5.54 -12.47
N LEU A 93 -0.69 -4.76 -13.34
CA LEU A 93 -1.32 -4.18 -14.52
C LEU A 93 -1.63 -5.23 -15.58
N HIS A 94 -0.77 -6.24 -15.69
CA HIS A 94 -0.89 -7.33 -16.67
C HIS A 94 -1.68 -8.52 -16.11
N LYS A 95 -1.53 -8.80 -14.81
CA LYS A 95 -2.26 -9.86 -14.11
C LYS A 95 -2.88 -9.31 -12.81
N PRO A 96 -4.01 -8.58 -12.89
CA PRO A 96 -4.65 -7.99 -11.70
C PRO A 96 -5.08 -9.02 -10.65
N SER A 97 -5.32 -10.27 -11.05
CA SER A 97 -5.73 -11.35 -10.14
C SER A 97 -4.71 -11.67 -9.06
N ILE A 98 -3.42 -11.31 -9.21
CA ILE A 98 -2.41 -11.57 -8.17
C ILE A 98 -2.66 -10.79 -6.88
N LEU A 99 -3.38 -9.66 -6.95
CA LEU A 99 -3.84 -8.95 -5.75
C LEU A 99 -4.78 -9.81 -4.90
N GLN A 100 -5.55 -10.71 -5.54
CA GLN A 100 -6.48 -11.62 -4.87
C GLN A 100 -5.86 -12.97 -4.56
N GLU A 101 -5.04 -13.52 -5.46
CA GLU A 101 -4.37 -14.81 -5.28
C GLU A 101 -3.28 -14.76 -4.20
N LYS A 102 -2.50 -13.66 -4.16
CA LYS A 102 -1.28 -13.55 -3.36
C LYS A 102 -1.10 -12.15 -2.72
N PRO A 103 -2.10 -11.64 -1.96
CA PRO A 103 -2.09 -10.26 -1.43
C PRO A 103 -0.86 -9.94 -0.57
N SER A 104 -0.36 -10.89 0.21
CA SER A 104 0.76 -10.69 1.14
C SER A 104 2.14 -10.95 0.53
N THR A 105 2.23 -11.35 -0.74
CA THR A 105 3.50 -11.70 -1.40
C THR A 105 3.63 -11.01 -2.76
N GLU A 106 3.33 -11.71 -3.86
CA GLU A 106 3.45 -11.20 -5.25
C GLU A 106 2.43 -10.09 -5.56
N GLY A 107 1.38 -9.95 -4.75
CA GLY A 107 0.35 -8.93 -4.86
C GLY A 107 0.64 -7.64 -4.08
N TYR A 108 1.89 -7.33 -3.75
CA TYR A 108 2.22 -6.00 -3.23
C TYR A 108 1.94 -4.92 -4.27
N ILE A 109 1.63 -3.70 -3.82
CA ILE A 109 1.27 -2.56 -4.67
C ILE A 109 2.45 -1.61 -4.83
N ALA A 110 3.14 -1.33 -3.73
CA ALA A 110 4.26 -0.39 -3.71
C ALA A 110 5.25 -0.72 -2.59
N VAL A 111 6.48 -0.25 -2.76
CA VAL A 111 7.51 -0.21 -1.71
C VAL A 111 7.84 1.26 -1.42
N VAL A 112 7.76 1.64 -0.15
CA VAL A 112 7.97 3.00 0.32
C VAL A 112 9.15 3.03 1.28
N LEU A 113 10.02 4.02 1.11
CA LEU A 113 11.14 4.31 1.98
C LEU A 113 10.86 5.58 2.80
N PRO A 114 10.53 5.47 4.09
CA PRO A 114 10.40 6.63 4.96
C PRO A 114 11.72 7.36 5.16
N LYS A 115 11.61 8.56 5.72
CA LYS A 115 12.80 9.20 6.27
C LYS A 115 13.28 8.41 7.49
N PHE A 116 14.58 8.32 7.65
CA PHE A 116 15.22 7.59 8.74
C PHE A 116 14.72 8.04 10.13
N GLU A 117 14.56 9.35 10.33
CA GLU A 117 14.09 9.92 11.60
C GLU A 117 12.62 9.61 11.89
N GLU A 118 11.81 9.44 10.83
CA GLU A 118 10.36 9.21 10.92
C GLU A 118 10.03 7.70 10.99
N SER A 119 10.99 6.79 10.72
CA SER A 119 10.70 5.36 10.59
C SER A 119 10.16 4.74 11.89
N LYS A 120 10.66 5.18 13.06
CA LYS A 120 10.19 4.67 14.35
C LYS A 120 8.77 5.11 14.66
N SER A 121 8.48 6.40 14.51
CA SER A 121 7.14 6.96 14.77
C SER A 121 6.08 6.40 13.84
N ILE A 122 6.43 6.08 12.59
CA ILE A 122 5.52 5.42 11.65
C ILE A 122 5.09 4.06 12.22
N THR A 123 6.04 3.23 12.66
CA THR A 123 5.71 1.89 13.19
C THR A 123 4.84 1.97 14.46
N GLU A 124 5.06 2.96 15.33
CA GLU A 124 4.26 3.16 16.55
C GLU A 124 2.81 3.60 16.25
N GLY A 125 2.58 4.29 15.14
CA GLY A 125 1.25 4.70 14.69
C GLY A 125 0.44 3.62 13.96
N LEU A 126 1.07 2.49 13.60
CA LEU A 126 0.41 1.41 12.88
C LEU A 126 -0.21 0.38 13.84
N LEU A 127 -1.28 -0.26 13.37
CA LEU A 127 -1.90 -1.36 14.11
C LEU A 127 -1.04 -2.63 13.98
N THR A 128 -0.90 -3.33 15.10
CA THR A 128 -0.48 -4.74 15.08
C THR A 128 -1.59 -5.61 14.47
N GLN A 129 -1.23 -6.81 14.02
CA GLN A 129 -2.19 -7.78 13.47
C GLN A 129 -3.37 -8.04 14.42
N LYS A 130 -3.09 -8.23 15.72
CA LYS A 130 -4.13 -8.45 16.74
C LYS A 130 -5.07 -7.24 16.89
N GLN A 131 -4.51 -6.04 16.96
CA GLN A 131 -5.33 -4.81 17.07
C GLN A 131 -6.20 -4.63 15.81
N TYR A 132 -5.65 -4.96 14.64
CA TYR A 132 -6.39 -4.92 13.39
C TYR A 132 -7.60 -5.88 13.41
N GLU A 133 -7.39 -7.13 13.82
CA GLU A 133 -8.45 -8.12 13.96
C GLU A 133 -9.55 -7.68 14.93
N GLU A 134 -9.17 -7.11 16.09
CA GLU A 134 -10.12 -6.55 17.05
C GLU A 134 -10.97 -5.42 16.44
N VAL A 135 -10.35 -4.55 15.63
CA VAL A 135 -11.08 -3.49 14.90
C VAL A 135 -12.03 -4.09 13.86
N MET A 136 -11.64 -5.16 13.16
CA MET A 136 -12.52 -5.85 12.20
C MET A 136 -13.73 -6.49 12.88
N VAL A 137 -13.55 -7.18 14.00
CA VAL A 137 -14.65 -7.79 14.76
C VAL A 137 -15.65 -6.73 15.23
N LYS A 138 -15.15 -5.59 15.76
CA LYS A 138 -16.01 -4.46 16.15
C LYS A 138 -16.83 -3.92 14.99
N ARG A 139 -16.23 -3.80 13.79
CA ARG A 139 -16.93 -3.34 12.58
C ARG A 139 -18.03 -4.31 12.16
N ILE A 140 -17.74 -5.61 12.13
CA ILE A 140 -18.72 -6.64 11.76
C ILE A 140 -19.91 -6.60 12.72
N ASN A 141 -19.65 -6.59 14.03
CA ASN A 141 -20.70 -6.58 15.04
C ASN A 141 -21.59 -5.33 14.96
N ALA A 142 -21.02 -4.16 14.63
CA ALA A 142 -21.79 -2.94 14.41
C ALA A 142 -22.70 -3.02 13.19
N THR A 143 -22.25 -3.67 12.10
CA THR A 143 -23.07 -3.87 10.90
C THR A 143 -24.19 -4.89 11.13
N THR A 144 -23.96 -5.97 11.88
CA THR A 144 -24.97 -7.02 12.13
C THR A 144 -26.00 -6.64 13.19
N GLY A 145 -25.70 -5.70 14.10
CA GLY A 145 -26.61 -5.29 15.17
C GLY A 145 -27.70 -4.28 14.77
N THR A 146 -27.76 -3.89 13.50
CA THR A 146 -28.69 -2.85 12.98
C THR A 146 -29.66 -3.40 11.93
N SER A 147 -29.87 -4.73 11.89
CA SER A 147 -30.84 -5.41 11.01
C SER A 147 -31.95 -6.05 11.82
#